data_AF-A0A349NGQ7-F1
#
_entry.id   AF-A0A349NGQ7-F1
#
_cell.length_a   1.000
_cell.length_b   1.000
_cell.length_c   1.000
_cell.angle_alpha   90.00
_cell.angle_beta   90.00
_cell.angle_gamma   90.00
#
_symmetry.space_group_name_H-M   'P 1'
#
loop_
_entity.id
_entity.type
_entity.pdbx_description
1 polymer ?
#
loop_
_entity_poly.entity_id
_entity_poly.type
_entity_poly.pdbx_seq_one_letter_code
_entity_poly.pdbx_strand_id
1 'polypeptide(L)'
;GPILSEKHDCQVRDVGFKMEKCTYTTCTIRIIIYDVTDGKFVPVLHEPLYIKFNDKDKDMDYVAKLKEDVRLLKKHKYYVGLAVVSTNGTGEIHFPAYIHKGYVRNLGTNKTHKFPATIGVSLMGTEM
;
A
#
# COMPACT_ATOMS: atom_id res chain seq x y z
N GLY A 1 -3.92 -0.20 -5.77
CA GLY A 1 -3.98 -0.08 -4.31
C GLY A 1 -5.41 0.02 -3.83
N PRO A 2 -5.70 -0.43 -2.59
CA PRO A 2 -7.02 -0.32 -1.99
C PRO A 2 -7.33 1.13 -1.63
N ILE A 3 -8.64 1.46 -1.59
CA ILE A 3 -9.14 2.67 -0.93
C ILE A 3 -9.88 2.27 0.34
N LEU A 4 -9.60 2.99 1.42
CA LEU A 4 -10.21 2.80 2.72
C LEU A 4 -10.72 4.13 3.29
N SER A 5 -11.64 4.05 4.23
CA SER A 5 -12.19 5.19 4.96
C SER A 5 -12.52 4.74 6.38
N GLU A 6 -11.99 5.46 7.36
CA GLU A 6 -12.19 5.12 8.77
C GLU A 6 -13.51 5.69 9.30
N LYS A 7 -14.16 4.94 10.20
CA LYS A 7 -15.38 5.39 10.90
C LYS A 7 -15.06 6.40 11.99
N HIS A 8 -13.87 6.28 12.57
CA HIS A 8 -13.35 7.08 13.67
C HIS A 8 -11.99 7.64 13.28
N ASP A 9 -11.50 8.63 14.01
CA ASP A 9 -10.12 9.05 13.82
C ASP A 9 -9.22 7.90 14.30
N CYS A 10 -8.14 7.64 13.56
CA CYS A 10 -7.26 6.51 13.83
C CYS A 10 -5.81 6.96 13.79
N GLN A 11 -5.05 6.59 14.81
CA GLN A 11 -3.60 6.70 14.82
C GLN A 11 -3.01 5.38 14.30
N VAL A 12 -2.54 5.38 13.05
CA VAL A 12 -1.97 4.19 12.41
C VAL A 12 -0.52 4.03 12.84
N ARG A 13 -0.17 2.80 13.26
CA ARG A 13 1.19 2.43 13.68
C ARG A 13 1.82 1.41 12.76
N ASP A 14 1.01 0.55 12.15
CA ASP A 14 1.50 -0.55 11.34
C ASP A 14 0.73 -0.67 10.02
N VAL A 15 1.46 -1.06 8.98
CA VAL A 15 0.90 -1.43 7.67
C VAL A 15 1.19 -2.89 7.43
N GLY A 16 0.15 -3.67 7.12
CA GLY A 16 0.26 -5.10 6.82
C GLY A 16 -0.28 -5.47 5.46
N PHE A 17 0.30 -6.49 4.83
CA PHE A 17 -0.22 -7.12 3.60
C PHE A 17 0.34 -8.53 3.45
N LYS A 18 -0.33 -9.35 2.64
CA LYS A 18 0.14 -10.70 2.31
C LYS A 18 0.80 -10.74 0.94
N MET A 19 1.91 -11.45 0.82
CA MET A 19 2.63 -11.71 -0.43
C MET A 19 2.75 -13.24 -0.63
N GLU A 20 2.27 -13.75 -1.75
CA GLU A 20 2.23 -15.19 -2.05
C GLU A 20 3.58 -15.66 -2.59
N LYS A 21 4.16 -14.90 -3.52
CA LYS A 21 5.41 -15.29 -4.17
C LYS A 21 6.14 -14.08 -4.76
N CYS A 22 7.47 -14.09 -4.64
CA CYS A 22 8.36 -13.23 -5.41
C CYS A 22 9.26 -14.11 -6.30
N THR A 23 9.49 -13.71 -7.55
CA THR A 23 10.43 -14.41 -8.46
C THR A 23 11.63 -13.55 -8.85
N TYR A 24 11.69 -12.29 -8.40
CA TYR A 24 12.87 -11.46 -8.58
C TYR A 24 14.04 -11.97 -7.73
N THR A 25 15.26 -11.90 -8.25
CA THR A 25 16.47 -12.13 -7.44
C THR A 25 16.50 -11.16 -6.26
N THR A 26 16.20 -9.88 -6.52
CA THR A 26 15.89 -8.89 -5.49
C THR A 26 14.89 -7.88 -6.03
N CYS A 27 13.93 -7.46 -5.22
CA CYS A 27 12.96 -6.42 -5.55
C CYS A 27 12.77 -5.49 -4.36
N THR A 28 12.59 -4.19 -4.62
CA THR A 28 12.15 -3.22 -3.62
C THR A 28 10.77 -2.70 -3.97
N ILE A 29 9.83 -2.84 -3.03
CA ILE A 29 8.48 -2.28 -3.12
C ILE A 29 8.42 -1.03 -2.26
N ARG A 30 7.84 0.02 -2.83
CA ARG A 30 7.45 1.24 -2.13
C ARG A 30 5.99 1.16 -1.70
N ILE A 31 5.72 1.46 -0.43
CA ILE A 31 4.38 1.66 0.11
C ILE A 31 4.22 3.11 0.53
N ILE A 32 3.10 3.71 0.16
CA ILE A 32 2.75 5.07 0.54
C ILE A 32 1.24 5.21 0.74
N ILE A 33 0.85 5.99 1.74
CA ILE A 33 -0.54 6.31 2.01
C ILE A 33 -0.79 7.75 1.52
N TYR A 34 -1.91 7.95 0.85
CA TYR A 34 -2.37 9.27 0.39
C TYR A 34 -3.75 9.56 0.93
N ASP A 35 -3.99 10.79 1.38
CA ASP A 35 -5.34 11.36 1.49
C ASP A 35 -5.84 11.71 0.07
N VAL A 36 -7.03 11.25 -0.25
CA VAL A 36 -7.70 11.49 -1.52
C VAL A 36 -8.76 12.58 -1.33
N THR A 37 -8.31 13.84 -1.42
CA THR A 37 -9.17 15.01 -1.35
C THR A 37 -9.34 15.62 -2.74
N ASP A 38 -10.58 15.84 -3.19
CA ASP A 38 -10.90 16.46 -4.49
C ASP A 38 -10.18 15.85 -5.71
N GLY A 39 -10.01 14.53 -5.68
CA GLY A 39 -9.31 13.78 -6.74
C GLY A 39 -7.79 13.95 -6.74
N LYS A 40 -7.24 14.72 -5.79
CA LYS A 40 -5.79 14.85 -5.56
C LYS A 40 -5.34 13.80 -4.55
N PHE A 41 -4.13 13.30 -4.74
CA PHE A 41 -3.49 12.33 -3.86
C PHE A 41 -2.39 13.03 -3.07
N VAL A 42 -2.67 13.41 -1.83
CA VAL A 42 -1.73 14.11 -0.95
C VAL A 42 -1.06 13.08 -0.05
N PRO A 43 0.28 12.91 -0.09
CA PRO A 43 0.98 12.01 0.83
C PRO A 43 0.65 12.35 2.29
N VAL A 44 0.28 11.34 3.08
CA VAL A 44 0.19 11.48 4.54
C VAL A 44 1.47 11.03 5.25
N LEU A 45 2.29 10.24 4.54
CA LEU A 45 3.63 9.86 4.99
C LEU A 45 4.65 10.90 4.53
N HIS A 46 5.52 11.37 5.43
CA HIS A 46 6.68 12.16 5.04
C HIS A 46 7.68 11.26 4.29
N GLU A 47 7.87 10.02 4.76
CA GLU A 47 8.75 9.04 4.14
C GLU A 47 7.97 7.75 3.77
N PRO A 48 7.93 7.38 2.47
CA PRO A 48 7.37 6.11 2.05
C PRO A 48 8.11 4.92 2.69
N LEU A 49 7.41 3.81 2.93
CA LEU A 49 8.06 2.58 3.33
C LEU A 49 8.69 1.89 2.12
N TYR A 50 9.90 1.34 2.30
CA TYR A 50 10.59 0.53 1.30
C TYR A 50 10.87 -0.86 1.85
N ILE A 51 10.39 -1.87 1.14
CA ILE A 51 10.46 -3.26 1.57
C ILE A 51 11.20 -4.06 0.52
N LYS A 52 12.19 -4.83 0.95
CA LYS A 52 12.98 -5.69 0.07
C LYS A 52 12.45 -7.11 0.10
N PHE A 53 12.28 -7.68 -1.08
CA PHE A 53 11.94 -9.07 -1.30
C PHE A 53 12.97 -9.74 -2.22
N ASN A 54 13.02 -11.06 -2.19
CA ASN A 54 13.83 -11.92 -3.06
C ASN A 54 13.07 -13.21 -3.38
N ASP A 55 13.66 -14.07 -4.20
CA ASP A 55 13.08 -15.31 -4.72
C ASP A 55 12.84 -16.41 -3.65
N LYS A 56 13.39 -16.23 -2.46
CA LYS A 56 13.15 -17.10 -1.30
C LYS A 56 11.92 -16.68 -0.50
N ASP A 57 11.43 -15.46 -0.68
CA ASP A 57 10.26 -14.95 0.03
C ASP A 57 8.98 -15.51 -0.63
N LYS A 58 8.24 -16.34 0.11
CA LYS A 58 6.99 -16.99 -0.31
C LYS A 58 6.03 -17.10 0.86
N ASP A 59 4.74 -16.94 0.57
CA ASP A 59 3.64 -17.05 1.54
C ASP A 59 3.89 -16.29 2.84
N MET A 60 4.25 -15.00 2.71
CA MET A 60 4.57 -14.15 3.85
C MET A 60 3.44 -13.18 4.16
N ASP A 61 3.08 -13.09 5.45
CA ASP A 61 2.37 -11.95 6.00
C ASP A 61 3.40 -10.90 6.45
N TYR A 62 3.41 -9.76 5.77
CA TYR A 62 4.32 -8.68 6.08
C TYR A 62 3.63 -7.64 6.95
N VAL A 63 4.32 -7.17 8.00
CA VAL A 63 3.89 -6.05 8.84
C VAL A 63 5.07 -5.11 9.03
N ALA A 64 4.91 -3.85 8.64
CA ALA A 64 5.88 -2.80 8.90
C ALA A 64 5.32 -1.74 9.83
N LYS A 65 6.15 -1.37 10.80
CA LYS A 65 5.94 -0.20 11.65
C LYS A 65 6.18 1.08 10.86
N LEU A 66 5.24 2.00 10.96
CA LEU A 66 5.42 3.38 10.54
C LEU A 66 6.36 4.08 11.52
N LYS A 67 7.30 4.86 10.99
CA LYS A 67 8.28 5.60 11.80
C LYS A 67 7.76 6.97 12.26
N GLU A 68 6.58 7.34 11.81
CA GLU A 68 5.97 8.65 12.01
C GLU A 68 4.52 8.47 12.48
N ASP A 69 3.99 9.52 13.10
CA ASP A 69 2.63 9.55 13.57
C ASP A 69 1.67 9.81 12.40
N VAL A 70 0.92 8.79 12.00
CA VAL A 70 -0.01 8.87 10.88
C VAL A 70 -1.43 8.88 11.39
N ARG A 71 -2.05 10.06 11.32
CA ARG A 71 -3.45 10.25 11.67
C ARG A 71 -4.34 10.14 10.44
N LEU A 72 -5.24 9.16 10.47
CA LEU A 72 -6.37 9.07 9.55
C LEU A 72 -7.59 9.71 10.19
N LEU A 73 -8.23 10.62 9.48
CA LEU A 73 -9.42 11.33 9.92
C LEU A 73 -10.67 10.57 9.46
N LYS A 74 -11.69 10.51 10.33
CA LYS A 74 -12.98 9.95 9.95
C LYS A 74 -13.56 10.66 8.73
N LYS A 75 -14.28 9.94 7.89
CA LYS A 75 -14.92 10.44 6.65
C LYS A 75 -13.95 10.90 5.55
N HIS A 76 -12.63 10.77 5.74
CA HIS A 76 -11.66 10.93 4.66
C HIS A 76 -11.48 9.60 3.91
N LYS A 77 -10.95 9.69 2.68
CA LYS A 77 -10.61 8.52 1.86
C LYS A 77 -9.11 8.44 1.73
N TYR A 78 -8.57 7.28 2.04
CA TYR A 78 -7.15 7.02 1.95
C TYR A 78 -6.87 5.97 0.88
N TYR A 79 -5.89 6.27 0.02
CA TYR A 79 -5.39 5.34 -0.97
C TYR A 79 -4.03 4.81 -0.52
N VAL A 80 -3.91 3.48 -0.43
CA VAL A 80 -2.61 2.84 -0.19
C VAL A 80 -1.99 2.43 -1.52
N GLY A 81 -0.92 3.14 -1.89
CA GLY A 81 -0.14 2.87 -3.08
C GLY A 81 0.94 1.84 -2.80
N LEU A 82 1.02 0.83 -3.68
CA LEU A 82 2.13 -0.11 -3.77
C LEU A 82 2.76 0.02 -5.16
N ALA A 83 4.08 0.08 -5.23
CA ALA A 83 4.81 0.11 -6.49
C ALA A 83 6.16 -0.60 -6.38
N VAL A 84 6.50 -1.42 -7.37
CA VAL A 84 7.88 -1.91 -7.52
C VAL A 84 8.73 -0.75 -8.04
N VAL A 85 9.81 -0.42 -7.31
CA VAL A 85 10.67 0.74 -7.61
C VAL A 85 12.11 0.38 -7.95
N SER A 86 12.53 -0.85 -7.64
CA SER A 86 13.86 -1.36 -8.00
C SER A 86 13.78 -2.88 -8.12
N THR A 87 14.41 -3.44 -9.14
CA THR A 87 14.50 -4.89 -9.35
C THR A 87 15.89 -5.27 -9.80
N ASN A 88 16.26 -6.52 -9.53
CA ASN A 88 17.36 -7.20 -10.20
C ASN A 88 16.80 -8.44 -10.88
N GLY A 89 17.07 -8.56 -12.17
CA GLY A 89 16.47 -9.57 -13.04
C GLY A 89 15.02 -9.28 -13.42
N THR A 90 14.48 -10.15 -14.28
CA THR A 90 13.06 -10.18 -14.65
C THR A 90 12.32 -11.08 -13.68
N GLY A 91 11.14 -10.66 -13.23
CA GLY A 91 10.35 -11.42 -12.28
C GLY A 91 8.97 -10.82 -12.08
N GLU A 92 8.26 -11.35 -11.09
CA GLU A 92 6.91 -11.00 -10.72
C GLU A 92 6.76 -11.07 -9.20
N ILE A 93 5.78 -10.33 -8.68
CA ILE A 93 5.31 -10.47 -7.30
C ILE A 93 3.83 -10.76 -7.34
N HIS A 94 3.43 -11.80 -6.62
CA HIS A 94 2.05 -12.27 -6.54
C HIS A 94 1.48 -11.88 -5.18
N PHE A 95 0.28 -11.32 -5.22
CA PHE A 95 -0.50 -10.92 -4.06
C PHE A 95 -1.87 -11.58 -4.14
N PRO A 96 -2.48 -11.97 -3.01
CA PRO A 96 -3.85 -12.43 -3.03
C PRO A 96 -4.75 -11.31 -3.54
N ALA A 97 -5.66 -11.66 -4.46
CA ALA A 97 -6.62 -10.71 -4.99
C ALA A 97 -7.80 -10.54 -4.03
N TYR A 98 -8.07 -9.31 -3.63
CA TYR A 98 -9.23 -8.93 -2.84
C TYR A 98 -10.24 -8.26 -3.76
N ILE A 99 -11.44 -8.83 -3.85
CA ILE A 99 -12.54 -8.30 -4.67
C ILE A 99 -13.17 -7.11 -3.94
N HIS A 100 -12.43 -6.01 -3.94
CA HIS A 100 -12.86 -4.72 -3.42
C HIS A 100 -12.46 -3.62 -4.40
N LYS A 101 -13.19 -2.50 -4.39
CA LYS A 101 -12.91 -1.38 -5.29
C LYS A 101 -11.51 -0.83 -5.00
N GLY A 102 -10.60 -1.02 -5.95
CA GLY A 102 -9.25 -0.47 -5.93
C GLY A 102 -9.03 0.54 -7.04
N TYR A 103 -7.87 1.18 -7.00
CA TYR A 103 -7.41 2.07 -8.07
C TYR A 103 -6.01 1.67 -8.49
N VAL A 104 -5.75 1.73 -9.79
CA VAL A 104 -4.40 1.76 -10.34
C VAL A 104 -4.07 3.21 -10.63
N ARG A 105 -2.96 3.68 -10.08
CA ARG A 105 -2.46 5.04 -10.32
C ARG A 105 -1.21 4.97 -11.18
N ASN A 106 -1.21 5.70 -12.29
CA ASN A 106 -0.02 5.91 -13.08
C ASN A 106 0.85 6.97 -12.39
N LEU A 107 2.07 6.61 -12.00
CA LEU A 107 2.96 7.50 -11.25
C LEU A 107 3.52 8.65 -12.10
N GLY A 108 3.64 8.48 -13.42
CA GLY A 108 4.16 9.51 -14.33
C GLY A 108 3.10 10.54 -14.75
N THR A 109 1.84 10.13 -14.88
CA THR A 109 0.75 11.02 -15.35
C THR A 109 -0.26 11.39 -14.25
N ASN A 110 -0.15 10.79 -13.06
CA ASN A 110 -1.13 10.90 -11.97
C ASN A 110 -2.56 10.46 -12.31
N LYS A 111 -2.81 9.91 -13.50
CA LYS A 111 -4.13 9.36 -13.87
C LYS A 111 -4.45 8.13 -13.03
N THR A 112 -5.73 7.99 -12.69
CA THR A 112 -6.23 6.84 -11.93
C THR A 112 -7.30 6.09 -12.71
N HIS A 113 -7.28 4.77 -12.58
CA HIS A 113 -8.24 3.86 -13.18
C HIS A 113 -8.83 2.98 -12.09
N LYS A 114 -10.16 2.84 -12.08
CA LYS A 114 -10.85 1.93 -11.17
C LYS A 114 -10.55 0.50 -11.57
N PHE A 115 -10.27 -0.35 -10.58
CA PHE A 115 -10.05 -1.78 -10.79
C PHE A 115 -10.97 -2.58 -9.85
N PRO A 116 -11.61 -3.66 -10.32
CA PRO A 116 -12.56 -4.45 -9.53
C PRO A 116 -11.88 -5.34 -8.48
N ALA A 117 -10.55 -5.47 -8.54
CA ALA A 117 -9.74 -6.17 -7.56
C ALA A 117 -8.60 -5.28 -7.07
N THR A 118 -8.06 -5.61 -5.91
CA THR A 118 -6.88 -4.96 -5.34
C THR A 118 -6.10 -5.94 -4.49
N ILE A 119 -4.90 -5.55 -4.09
CA ILE A 119 -4.20 -6.19 -2.97
C ILE A 119 -4.90 -5.89 -1.66
N GLY A 120 -4.82 -6.82 -0.71
CA GLY A 120 -5.27 -6.61 0.66
C GLY A 120 -4.20 -5.88 1.45
N VAL A 121 -4.58 -4.77 2.07
CA VAL A 121 -3.72 -4.02 2.99
C VAL A 121 -4.51 -3.79 4.27
N SER A 122 -3.84 -4.00 5.40
CA SER A 122 -4.32 -3.67 6.72
C SER A 122 -3.58 -2.43 7.23
N LEU A 123 -4.33 -1.43 7.68
CA LEU A 123 -3.79 -0.32 8.46
C LEU A 123 -4.19 -0.57 9.92
N MET A 124 -3.20 -0.77 10.79
CA MET A 124 -3.41 -1.15 12.17
C MET A 124 -2.97 0.00 13.09
N GLY A 125 -3.80 0.29 14.08
CA GLY A 125 -3.66 1.48 14.90
C GLY A 125 -4.63 1.51 16.06
N THR A 126 -4.66 2.65 16.75
CA THR A 126 -5.60 2.92 17.85
C THR A 126 -6.63 3.95 17.42
N GLU A 127 -7.89 3.65 17.67
CA GLU A 127 -8.99 4.61 17.55
C GLU A 127 -8.79 5.79 18.52
N MET A 128 -9.18 6.99 18.10
CA MET A 128 -9.07 8.25 18.85
C MET A 128 -10.42 8.96 18.99
#